data_AF-A0A368KSR9-F1
#
_entry.id   AF-A0A368KSR9-F1
#
_cell.length_a   1.000
_cell.length_b   1.000
_cell.length_c   1.000
_cell.angle_alpha   90.00
_cell.angle_beta   90.00
_cell.angle_gamma   90.00
#
_symmetry.space_group_name_H-M   'P 1'
#
loop_
_entity.id
_entity.type
_entity.pdbx_description
1 polymer ?
#
loop_
_entity_poly.entity_id
_entity_poly.type
_entity_poly.pdbx_seq_one_letter_code
_entity_poly.pdbx_strand_id
1 'polypeptide(L)' 'MNGIHAGSYRSALTTAQEEFELDMSRLKKALADATCFEEEEAIVLQMREREAKHRDLVASLQRSLF' A
#
# COMPACT_ATOMS: atom_id res chain seq x y z
N MET A 1 26.35 -7.59 16.37
CA MET A 1 24.99 -7.18 16.81
C MET A 1 24.13 -6.80 15.59
N ASN A 2 23.82 -7.71 14.66
CA ASN A 2 23.09 -7.37 13.41
C ASN A 2 21.76 -8.15 13.21
N GLY A 3 21.29 -8.92 14.20
CA GLY A 3 20.14 -9.82 14.03
C GLY A 3 18.75 -9.20 14.24
N ILE A 4 18.66 -8.04 14.91
CA ILE A 4 17.38 -7.45 15.33
C ILE A 4 16.74 -6.60 14.22
N HIS A 5 17.57 -5.92 13.40
CA HIS A 5 17.07 -5.05 12.32
C HIS A 5 16.42 -5.82 11.16
N ALA A 6 16.94 -7.00 10.81
CA ALA A 6 16.37 -7.80 9.72
C ALA A 6 14.99 -8.39 10.07
N GLY A 7 14.78 -8.78 11.33
CA GLY A 7 13.48 -9.27 11.82
C GLY A 7 12.41 -8.17 11.85
N SER A 8 12.78 -6.97 12.31
CA SER A 8 11.88 -5.81 12.33
C SER A 8 11.53 -5.31 10.93
N TYR A 9 12.49 -5.33 9.99
CA TYR A 9 12.24 -4.96 8.61
C TYR A 9 11.26 -5.92 7.92
N ARG A 10 11.48 -7.23 8.05
CA ARG A 10 10.62 -8.23 7.40
C ARG A 10 9.20 -8.12 7.93
N SER A 11 9.03 -7.91 9.23
CA SER A 11 7.74 -7.63 9.84
C SER A 11 7.11 -6.35 9.28
N ALA A 12 7.86 -5.24 9.19
CA ALA A 12 7.35 -3.97 8.67
C ALA A 12 6.94 -4.05 7.20
N LEU A 13 7.69 -4.79 6.36
CA LEU A 13 7.36 -5.01 4.97
C LEU A 13 6.11 -5.89 4.80
N THR A 14 5.99 -6.96 5.60
CA THR A 14 4.78 -7.80 5.61
C THR A 14 3.55 -6.99 6.04
N THR A 15 3.64 -6.21 7.11
CA THR A 15 2.53 -5.34 7.55
C THR A 15 2.16 -4.31 6.49
N ALA A 16 3.14 -3.64 5.87
CA ALA A 16 2.88 -2.68 4.80
C ALA A 16 2.22 -3.31 3.57
N GLN A 17 2.53 -4.58 3.27
CA GLN A 17 1.91 -5.35 2.19
C GLN A 17 0.45 -5.71 2.52
N GLU A 18 0.19 -6.23 3.71
CA GLU A 18 -1.14 -6.61 4.17
C GLU A 18 -2.09 -5.41 4.24
N GLU A 19 -1.61 -4.27 4.77
CA GLU A 19 -2.39 -3.02 4.81
C GLU A 19 -2.72 -2.51 3.40
N PHE A 20 -1.75 -2.56 2.48
CA PHE A 20 -1.97 -2.16 1.09
C PHE A 20 -3.00 -3.06 0.39
N GLU A 21 -2.91 -4.37 0.57
CA GLU A 21 -3.86 -5.32 -0.03
C GLU A 21 -5.29 -5.11 0.51
N LEU A 22 -5.42 -4.85 1.81
CA LEU A 22 -6.71 -4.55 2.43
C LEU A 22 -7.30 -3.25 1.87
N ASP A 23 -6.51 -2.17 1.80
CA ASP A 23 -6.93 -0.88 1.26
C ASP A 23 -7.35 -1.01 -0.22
N MET A 24 -6.56 -1.72 -1.03
CA MET A 24 -6.88 -1.94 -2.45
C MET A 24 -8.11 -2.82 -2.65
N SER A 25 -8.33 -3.81 -1.78
CA SER A 25 -9.55 -4.62 -1.81
C SER A 25 -10.80 -3.77 -1.56
N ARG A 26 -10.74 -2.87 -0.56
CA ARG A 26 -11.83 -1.93 -0.26
C ARG A 26 -12.09 -0.96 -1.41
N LEU A 27 -11.04 -0.41 -2.01
CA LEU A 27 -11.17 0.50 -3.15
C LEU A 27 -11.73 -0.20 -4.38
N LYS A 28 -11.32 -1.45 -4.66
CA LYS A 28 -11.89 -2.26 -5.74
C LYS A 28 -13.37 -2.55 -5.53
N LYS A 29 -13.77 -2.83 -4.29
CA LYS A 29 -15.19 -2.99 -3.96
C LYS A 29 -15.95 -1.69 -4.18
N ALA A 30 -15.43 -0.57 -3.68
CA ALA A 30 -16.04 0.75 -3.88
C ALA A 30 -16.17 1.09 -5.38
N LEU A 31 -15.17 0.73 -6.19
CA LEU A 31 -15.21 0.93 -7.64
C LEU A 31 -16.31 0.08 -8.31
N ALA A 32 -16.50 -1.16 -7.86
CA ALA A 32 -17.57 -2.03 -8.36
C ALA A 32 -18.96 -1.54 -7.94
N ASP A 33 -19.06 -0.87 -6.80
CA ASP A 33 -20.30 -0.31 -6.25
C ASP A 33 -20.56 1.14 -6.73
N ALA A 34 -19.64 1.73 -7.49
CA ALA A 34 -19.75 3.11 -7.97
C ALA A 34 -20.94 3.29 -8.94
N THR A 35 -21.64 4.41 -8.82
CA THR A 35 -22.89 4.64 -9.56
C THR A 35 -22.77 5.70 -10.65
N CYS A 36 -21.70 6.49 -10.62
CA CYS A 36 -21.40 7.49 -11.65
C CYS A 36 -19.89 7.53 -11.98
N PHE A 37 -19.59 8.14 -13.13
CA PHE A 37 -18.23 8.26 -13.64
C PHE A 37 -17.33 9.09 -12.72
N GLU A 38 -17.86 10.14 -12.11
CA GLU A 38 -17.09 11.00 -11.19
C GLU A 38 -16.66 10.23 -9.93
N GLU A 39 -17.50 9.33 -9.42
CA GLU A 39 -17.16 8.43 -8.33
C GLU A 39 -16.06 7.44 -8.74
N GLU A 40 -16.19 6.84 -9.93
CA GLU A 40 -15.17 5.94 -10.48
C GLU A 40 -13.81 6.64 -10.63
N GLU A 41 -13.78 7.84 -11.22
CA GLU A 41 -12.53 8.62 -11.37
C GLU A 41 -11.90 8.97 -10.02
N ALA A 42 -12.72 9.37 -9.03
CA ALA A 42 -12.22 9.67 -7.69
C ALA A 42 -11.62 8.43 -7.02
N ILE A 43 -12.25 7.25 -7.16
CA ILE A 43 -11.75 6.00 -6.60
C ILE A 43 -10.47 5.57 -7.31
N VAL A 44 -10.42 5.67 -8.64
CA VAL A 44 -9.20 5.37 -9.43
C VAL A 44 -8.05 6.29 -9.05
N LEU A 45 -8.31 7.58 -8.80
CA LEU A 45 -7.29 8.51 -8.32
C LEU A 45 -6.76 8.09 -6.94
N GLN A 46 -7.65 7.72 -6.01
CA GLN A 46 -7.27 7.21 -4.69
C GLN A 46 -6.42 5.93 -4.79
N MET A 47 -6.76 5.01 -5.69
CA MET A 47 -5.97 3.80 -5.93
C MET A 47 -4.54 4.14 -6.37
N ARG A 48 -4.39 5.07 -7.34
CA ARG A 48 -3.06 5.51 -7.81
C ARG A 48 -2.24 6.19 -6.71
N GLU A 49 -2.87 7.01 -5.88
CA GLU A 49 -2.19 7.63 -4.74
C GLU A 49 -1.72 6.58 -3.71
N ARG A 50 -2.53 5.56 -3.44
CA ARG A 50 -2.18 4.46 -2.53
C ARG A 50 -1.03 3.64 -3.09
N GLU A 51 -1.03 3.34 -4.38
CA GLU A 51 0.07 2.67 -5.07
C GLU A 51 1.38 3.48 -5.00
N ALA A 52 1.30 4.81 -5.19
CA ALA A 52 2.46 5.68 -5.06
C ALA A 52 3.04 5.65 -3.63
N LYS A 53 2.19 5.85 -2.61
CA LYS A 53 2.59 5.81 -1.20
C LYS A 53 3.18 4.47 -0.79
N HIS A 54 2.58 3.36 -1.25
CA HIS A 54 3.08 2.02 -0.96
C HIS A 54 4.46 1.79 -1.59
N ARG A 55 4.66 2.20 -2.85
CA ARG A 55 5.98 2.12 -3.50
C ARG A 55 7.04 2.94 -2.77
N ASP A 56 6.71 4.16 -2.34
CA ASP A 56 7.62 5.02 -1.60
C ASP A 56 7.99 4.42 -0.24
N LEU A 57 7.00 3.86 0.47
CA LEU A 57 7.21 3.17 1.75
C LEU A 57 8.12 1.95 1.57
N VAL A 58 7.85 1.09 0.59
CA VAL A 58 8.68 -0.08 0.29
C VAL A 58 10.11 0.34 -0.06
N ALA A 59 10.27 1.36 -0.91
CA ALA A 59 11.58 1.88 -1.28
C ALA A 59 12.34 2.47 -0.07
N SER A 60 11.63 3.13 0.85
CA SER A 60 12.20 3.66 2.10
C SER A 60 12.65 2.53 3.03
N LEU A 61 11.81 1.52 3.22
CA LEU A 61 12.14 0.34 4.02
C LEU A 61 13.36 -0.38 3.41
N GLN A 62 13.41 -0.57 2.11
CA GLN A 62 14.54 -1.20 1.42
C GLN A 62 15.83 -0.39 1.59
N ARG A 63 15.77 0.94 1.46
CA ARG A 63 16.92 1.82 1.70
C ARG A 63 17.43 1.76 3.14
N SER A 64 16.55 1.54 4.13
CA SER A 64 16.94 1.44 5.54
C SER A 64 17.73 0.16 5.89
N LEU A 65 17.79 -0.81 4.96
CA LEU A 65 18.58 -2.04 5.12
C LEU A 65 19.99 -1.97 4.55
N PHE A 66 20.29 -0.99 3.69
CA PHE A 66 21.59 -0.81 3.02
C PHE A 66 22.34 0.37 3.62
#